data_AF-A0A920MUF9-F1
#
_entry.id   AF-A0A920MUF9-F1
#
_cell.length_a   1.000
_cell.length_b   1.000
_cell.length_c   1.000
_cell.angle_alpha   90.00
_cell.angle_beta   90.00
_cell.angle_gamma   90.00
#
_symmetry.space_group_name_H-M   'P 1'
#
loop_
_entity.id
_entity.type
_entity.pdbx_description
1 polymer ?
#
loop_
_entity_poly.entity_id
_entity_poly.type
_entity_poly.pdbx_seq_one_letter_code
_entity_poly.pdbx_strand_id
1 'polypeptide(L)'
;MFDALIIELSAIDSLIDENSHKWDLDRMPLVDLAILRIAVLELKHFASIPSAVIVSEAVELATKYSRNHQAHLLTVCCRNLWISSGPMTQLPSKKIFPLHAKGE
;
A
#
# COMPACT_ATOMS: atom_id res chain seq x y z
N MET A 1 1.22 17.92 2.57
CA MET A 1 1.25 16.43 2.50
C MET A 1 1.09 15.83 3.87
N PHE A 2 2.03 16.05 4.80
CA PHE A 2 1.92 15.56 6.17
C PHE A 2 0.71 16.12 6.93
N ASP A 3 0.32 17.38 6.70
CA ASP A 3 -0.89 17.94 7.33
C ASP A 3 -2.17 17.20 6.90
N ALA A 4 -2.28 16.87 5.61
CA ALA A 4 -3.40 16.10 5.08
C ALA A 4 -3.43 14.68 5.67
N LEU A 5 -2.25 14.07 5.88
CA LEU A 5 -2.13 12.78 6.55
C LEU A 5 -2.66 12.82 7.98
N ILE A 6 -2.32 13.86 8.75
CA ILE A 6 -2.76 14.03 10.14
C ILE A 6 -4.28 14.24 10.20
N ILE A 7 -4.83 15.05 9.29
CA ILE A 7 -6.27 15.34 9.22
C ILE A 7 -7.07 14.09 8.87
N GLU A 8 -6.59 13.28 7.94
CA GLU A 8 -7.31 12.10 7.44
C GLU A 8 -6.91 10.78 8.10
N LEU A 9 -6.07 10.83 9.14
CA LEU A 9 -5.46 9.63 9.74
C LEU A 9 -6.51 8.56 10.10
N SER A 10 -7.61 8.96 10.74
CA SER A 10 -8.67 8.01 11.13
C SER A 10 -9.40 7.40 9.92
N ALA A 11 -9.60 8.19 8.86
CA ALA A 11 -10.25 7.72 7.63
C ALA A 11 -9.31 6.77 6.86
N ILE A 12 -8.02 7.06 6.83
CA ILE A 12 -6.99 6.21 6.22
C ILE A 12 -6.87 4.91 7.01
N ASP A 13 -6.81 4.96 8.34
CA ASP A 13 -6.74 3.76 9.17
C ASP A 13 -7.98 2.88 8.96
N SER A 14 -9.18 3.46 8.91
CA SER A 14 -10.41 2.71 8.63
C SER A 14 -10.35 2.02 7.25
N LEU A 15 -9.87 2.74 6.23
CA LEU A 15 -9.68 2.18 4.89
C LEU A 15 -8.65 1.04 4.87
N ILE A 16 -7.55 1.18 5.60
CA ILE A 16 -6.55 0.11 5.69
C ILE A 16 -7.18 -1.12 6.37
N ASP A 17 -7.88 -0.93 7.49
CA ASP A 17 -8.53 -2.01 8.27
C ASP A 17 -9.55 -2.80 7.44
N GLU A 18 -10.41 -2.10 6.69
CA GLU A 18 -11.39 -2.70 5.79
C GLU A 18 -10.74 -3.57 4.70
N ASN A 19 -9.51 -3.22 4.30
CA ASN A 19 -8.82 -3.84 3.17
C ASN A 19 -7.70 -4.82 3.61
N SER A 20 -7.34 -4.83 4.90
CA SER A 20 -6.39 -5.76 5.53
C SER A 20 -7.11 -7.00 6.07
N HIS A 21 -7.68 -7.80 5.17
CA HIS A 21 -8.30 -9.07 5.56
C HIS A 21 -7.31 -9.96 6.34
N LYS A 22 -7.60 -10.19 7.63
CA LYS A 22 -6.90 -11.04 8.62
C LYS A 22 -5.74 -10.40 9.39
N TRP A 23 -5.50 -9.09 9.28
CA TRP A 23 -4.40 -8.44 10.00
C TRP A 23 -4.88 -7.22 10.78
N ASP A 24 -4.78 -7.29 12.11
CA ASP A 24 -5.03 -6.15 12.99
C ASP A 24 -3.98 -5.07 12.72
N LEU A 25 -4.43 -3.84 12.48
CA LEU A 25 -3.57 -2.65 12.37
C LEU A 25 -2.62 -2.51 13.55
N ASP A 26 -3.08 -2.82 14.76
CA ASP A 26 -2.30 -2.72 16.00
C ASP A 26 -1.11 -3.71 16.05
N ARG A 27 -1.16 -4.78 15.25
CA ARG A 27 -0.07 -5.77 15.15
C ARG A 27 0.94 -5.42 14.06
N MET A 28 0.64 -4.41 13.25
CA MET A 28 1.52 -3.98 12.16
C MET A 28 2.73 -3.22 12.74
N PRO A 29 3.96 -3.49 12.26
CA PRO A 29 5.12 -2.69 12.60
C PRO A 29 4.87 -1.23 12.24
N LEU A 30 5.29 -0.32 13.12
CA LEU A 30 5.06 1.12 12.95
C LEU A 30 5.57 1.65 11.59
N VAL A 31 6.67 1.09 11.09
CA VAL A 31 7.25 1.45 9.78
C VAL A 31 6.30 1.07 8.64
N ASP A 32 5.76 -0.15 8.68
CA ASP A 32 4.90 -0.67 7.61
C ASP A 32 3.57 0.07 7.59
N LEU A 33 3.03 0.36 8.79
CA LEU A 33 1.84 1.16 8.95
C LEU A 33 2.03 2.60 8.44
N ALA A 34 3.19 3.21 8.70
CA ALA A 34 3.50 4.55 8.19
C ALA A 34 3.59 4.57 6.66
N ILE A 35 4.24 3.58 6.05
CA ILE A 35 4.34 3.47 4.59
C ILE A 35 2.95 3.26 3.97
N LEU A 36 2.13 2.39 4.56
CA LEU A 36 0.75 2.15 4.12
C LEU A 36 -0.11 3.42 4.17
N ARG A 37 -0.06 4.15 5.28
CA ARG A 37 -0.81 5.40 5.44
C ARG A 37 -0.47 6.43 4.37
N ILE A 38 0.82 6.57 4.05
CA ILE A 38 1.29 7.47 2.99
C ILE A 38 0.78 6.99 1.62
N ALA A 39 0.95 5.71 1.29
CA ALA A 39 0.51 5.16 0.01
C ALA A 39 -1.00 5.32 -0.21
N VAL A 40 -1.82 5.08 0.82
CA VAL A 40 -3.28 5.25 0.75
C VAL A 40 -3.68 6.72 0.59
N LEU A 41 -3.02 7.64 1.30
CA LEU A 41 -3.23 9.08 1.10
C LEU A 41 -2.92 9.47 -0.35
N GLU A 42 -1.79 8.99 -0.89
CA GLU A 42 -1.37 9.29 -2.26
C GLU A 42 -2.36 8.76 -3.29
N LEU A 43 -2.81 7.50 -3.13
CA LEU A 43 -3.81 6.90 -4.00
C LEU A 43 -5.14 7.67 -3.99
N LYS A 44 -5.52 8.26 -2.86
CA LYS A 44 -6.78 9.00 -2.71
C LYS A 44 -6.72 10.41 -3.30
N HIS A 45 -5.62 11.12 -3.08
CA HIS A 45 -5.54 12.56 -3.38
C HIS A 45 -4.75 12.89 -4.65
N PHE A 46 -3.87 12.00 -5.11
CA PHE A 46 -2.93 12.28 -6.20
C PHE A 46 -3.29 11.50 -7.46
N ALA A 47 -4.44 11.80 -8.05
CA ALA A 47 -4.91 11.18 -9.29
C ALA A 47 -3.96 11.37 -10.50
N SER A 48 -3.04 12.34 -10.43
CA SER A 48 -2.00 12.55 -11.46
C SER A 48 -0.84 11.56 -11.39
N ILE A 49 -0.69 10.83 -10.28
CA ILE A 49 0.37 9.84 -10.09
C ILE A 49 -0.23 8.45 -10.36
N PRO A 50 0.35 7.66 -11.29
CA PRO A 50 -0.17 6.32 -11.55
C PRO A 50 -0.13 5.45 -10.30
N SER A 51 -1.24 4.80 -9.97
CA SER A 51 -1.36 3.94 -8.77
C SER A 51 -0.28 2.84 -8.71
N ALA A 52 0.14 2.32 -9.87
CA ALA A 52 1.22 1.34 -9.95
C ALA A 52 2.57 1.88 -9.45
N VAL A 53 2.87 3.16 -9.68
CA VAL A 53 4.10 3.80 -9.20
C VAL A 53 4.04 3.92 -7.67
N ILE A 54 2.94 4.45 -7.13
CA ILE A 54 2.74 4.59 -5.68
C ILE A 54 2.92 3.25 -4.96
N VAL A 55 2.31 2.18 -5.49
CA VAL A 55 2.42 0.84 -4.90
C VAL A 55 3.85 0.29 -5.00
N SER A 56 4.53 0.49 -6.13
CA SER A 56 5.90 0.03 -6.33
C SER A 56 6.85 0.67 -5.32
N GLU A 57 6.80 2.00 -5.17
CA GLU A 57 7.64 2.73 -4.22
C GLU A 57 7.38 2.28 -2.77
N ALA A 58 6.11 2.10 -2.41
CA ALA A 58 5.75 1.64 -1.08
C ALA A 58 6.24 0.20 -0.79
N VAL A 59 6.21 -0.69 -1.78
CA VAL A 59 6.78 -2.05 -1.68
C VAL A 59 8.30 -2.01 -1.53
N GLU A 60 8.99 -1.14 -2.27
CA GLU A 60 10.44 -0.97 -2.14
C GLU A 60 10.84 -0.42 -0.76
N LEU A 61 10.10 0.57 -0.25
CA LEU A 61 10.29 1.10 1.10
C LEU A 61 10.05 0.04 2.17
N ALA A 62 8.98 -0.74 2.05
CA ALA A 62 8.70 -1.84 2.97
C ALA A 62 9.80 -2.90 2.89
N THR A 63 10.31 -3.23 1.70
CA THR A 63 11.41 -4.20 1.54
C THR A 63 12.70 -3.70 2.19
N LYS A 64 12.97 -2.40 2.11
CA LYS A 64 14.19 -1.79 2.65
C LYS A 64 14.16 -1.62 4.17
N TYR A 65 12.99 -1.32 4.74
CA TYR A 65 12.88 -0.90 6.13
C TYR A 65 12.01 -1.82 7.01
N SER A 66 11.20 -2.70 6.44
CA SER A 66 10.47 -3.73 7.18
C SER A 66 11.36 -4.93 7.45
N ARG A 67 11.45 -5.34 8.72
CA ARG A 67 12.16 -6.56 9.12
C ARG A 67 11.36 -7.85 8.86
N ASN A 68 10.04 -7.75 8.62
CA ASN A 68 9.12 -8.90 8.63
C ASN A 68 8.38 -9.15 7.28
N HIS A 69 8.95 -8.74 6.14
CA HIS A 69 8.48 -9.12 4.79
C HIS A 69 6.97 -8.88 4.54
N GLN A 70 6.42 -7.79 5.09
CA GLN A 70 4.99 -7.48 5.00
C GLN A 70 4.61 -6.73 3.71
N ALA A 71 5.55 -6.57 2.78
CA ALA A 71 5.32 -5.95 1.47
C ALA A 71 4.11 -6.56 0.72
N HIS A 72 3.79 -7.84 0.98
CA HIS A 72 2.61 -8.48 0.43
C HIS A 72 1.29 -7.85 0.91
N LEU A 73 1.20 -7.42 2.17
CA LEU A 73 0.00 -6.76 2.71
C LEU A 73 -0.19 -5.39 2.09
N LEU A 74 0.91 -4.70 1.84
CA LEU A 74 0.91 -3.43 1.14
C LEU A 74 0.34 -3.59 -0.28
N THR A 75 0.74 -4.65 -0.97
CA THR A 75 0.20 -5.00 -2.29
C THR A 75 -1.28 -5.39 -2.22
N VAL A 76 -1.71 -6.15 -1.21
CA VAL A 76 -3.10 -6.59 -1.03
C VAL A 76 -4.02 -5.42 -0.70
N CYS A 77 -3.63 -4.57 0.25
CA CYS A 77 -4.43 -3.43 0.70
C CYS A 77 -4.60 -2.41 -0.44
N CYS A 78 -3.50 -2.03 -1.12
CA CYS A 78 -3.56 -1.14 -2.26
C CYS A 78 -4.36 -1.72 -3.44
N ARG A 79 -4.28 -3.04 -3.67
CA ARG A 79 -5.08 -3.71 -4.71
C ARG A 79 -6.59 -3.64 -4.41
N ASN A 80 -6.98 -3.89 -3.16
CA ASN A 80 -8.40 -3.90 -2.78
C ASN A 80 -9.01 -2.49 -2.76
N LEU A 81 -8.27 -1.50 -2.24
CA LEU A 81 -8.68 -0.08 -2.24
C LEU A 81 -8.86 0.48 -3.65
N TRP A 82 -8.11 -0.04 -4.62
CA TRP A 82 -8.13 0.45 -5.99
C TRP A 82 -9.19 -0.26 -6.86
N ILE A 83 -9.51 -1.54 -6.61
CA ILE A 83 -10.63 -2.25 -7.24
C ILE A 83 -11.98 -1.56 -6.96
N SER A 84 -12.14 -0.91 -5.81
CA SER A 84 -13.36 -0.18 -5.46
C SER A 84 -13.45 1.22 -6.11
N SER A 85 -12.38 1.74 -6.72
CA SER A 85 -12.29 3.14 -7.16
C SER A 85 -12.07 3.36 -8.68
N GLY A 86 -11.77 2.33 -9.50
CA GLY A 86 -11.82 2.46 -10.99
C GLY A 86 -11.03 1.40 -11.79
N PRO A 87 -11.14 1.36 -13.14
CA PRO A 87 -10.45 0.40 -14.01
C PRO A 87 -8.98 0.77 -14.28
N MET A 88 -8.16 -0.26 -14.54
CA MET A 88 -6.70 -0.23 -14.42
C MET A 88 -6.10 0.45 -15.63
N THR A 89 -6.02 1.77 -15.62
CA THR A 89 -5.26 2.51 -16.63
C THR A 89 -3.77 2.36 -16.33
N GLN A 90 -3.25 1.23 -16.85
CA GLN A 90 -1.85 0.88 -17.03
C GLN A 90 -1.12 0.31 -15.80
N LEU A 91 -1.20 -1.01 -15.68
CA LEU A 91 -0.10 -1.80 -15.11
C LEU A 91 1.10 -1.68 -16.07
N PRO A 92 2.29 -1.21 -15.65
CA PRO A 92 3.46 -1.29 -16.51
C PRO A 92 3.79 -2.76 -16.81
N SER A 93 3.93 -3.05 -18.10
CA SER A 93 4.12 -4.39 -18.65
C SER A 93 5.22 -5.19 -17.95
N LYS A 94 4.80 -6.24 -17.24
CA LYS A 94 5.46 -7.55 -17.05
C LYS A 94 6.92 -7.62 -16.56
N LYS A 95 7.57 -6.55 -16.13
CA LYS A 95 8.99 -6.60 -15.70
C LYS A 95 9.29 -6.28 -14.23
N ILE A 96 8.30 -5.91 -13.40
CA ILE A 96 8.56 -5.40 -12.03
C ILE A 96 8.15 -6.38 -10.92
N PHE A 97 7.49 -7.51 -11.24
CA PHE A 97 7.18 -8.56 -10.27
C PHE A 97 8.04 -9.80 -10.47
N PRO A 98 9.26 -9.90 -9.89
CA PRO A 98 9.75 -11.18 -9.45
C PRO A 98 9.00 -11.51 -8.15
N LEU A 99 7.90 -12.24 -8.27
CA LEU A 99 7.46 -13.08 -7.16
C LEU A 99 8.59 -14.09 -6.94
N HIS A 100 9.52 -13.77 -6.04
CA HIS A 100 10.38 -14.79 -5.44
C HIS A 100 9.50 -15.61 -4.49
N ALA A 101 8.68 -16.46 -5.09
CA ALA A 101 8.20 -17.67 -4.45
C ALA A 101 9.44 -18.52 -4.18
N LYS A 102 9.97 -18.44 -2.97
CA LYS A 102 10.76 -19.54 -2.43
C LYS A 102 9.80 -20.70 -2.19
N GLY A 103 9.64 -21.52 -3.23
CA GLY A 103 9.36 -22.93 -3.05
C GLY A 103 10.61 -23.62 -2.51
N GLU A 104 10.35 -24.72 -1.81
CA GLU A 104 11.28 -25.72 -1.30
C GLU A 104 12.34 -26.17 -2.31
#